data_AF-A0A543EVN4-F1
#
_entry.id   AF-A0A543EVN4-F1
#
_cell.length_a   1.000
_cell.length_b   1.000
_cell.length_c   1.000
_cell.angle_alpha   90.00
_cell.angle_beta   90.00
_cell.angle_gamma   90.00
#
_symmetry.space_group_name_H-M   'P 1'
#
loop_
_entity.id
_entity.type
_entity.pdbx_description
1 polymer ?
#
loop_
_entity_poly.entity_id
_entity_poly.type
_entity_poly.pdbx_seq_one_letter_code
_entity_poly.pdbx_strand_id
1 'polypeptide(L)'
;MVTPIGIALAAHGAADTTQWVILGDTADRLGSTFQILGGAALLLLVAALAAYSPVGTIVAGLVWGVFPGIVYFLFPDDTFRLIDELPLLSAETRLAVHAWVINGSIFLAGVLLVGAGIAGTLRRR
;
A
#
# COMPACT_ATOMS: atom_id res chain seq x y z
N MET A 1 7.92 8.97 1.80
CA MET A 1 6.80 9.56 1.02
C MET A 1 6.38 8.71 -0.18
N VAL A 2 7.29 7.99 -0.85
CA VAL A 2 6.90 7.14 -2.00
C VAL A 2 5.97 5.97 -1.61
N THR A 3 6.22 5.33 -0.47
CA THR A 3 5.45 4.18 0.01
C THR A 3 3.94 4.42 0.15
N PRO A 4 3.45 5.47 0.86
CA PRO A 4 2.02 5.73 0.95
C PRO A 4 1.38 6.05 -0.40
N ILE A 5 2.12 6.69 -1.34
CA ILE A 5 1.63 6.95 -2.71
C ILE A 5 1.48 5.63 -3.48
N GLY A 6 2.47 4.73 -3.38
CA GLY A 6 2.41 3.41 -3.99
C GLY A 6 1.24 2.57 -3.48
N ILE A 7 1.00 2.59 -2.17
CA ILE A 7 -0.16 1.94 -1.53
C ILE A 7 -1.47 2.53 -2.05
N ALA A 8 -1.62 3.86 -2.01
CA ALA A 8 -2.86 4.53 -2.42
C ALA A 8 -3.20 4.26 -3.88
N LEU A 9 -2.22 4.33 -4.79
CA LEU A 9 -2.42 4.04 -6.22
C LEU A 9 -2.79 2.58 -6.45
N ALA A 10 -2.06 1.64 -5.85
CA ALA A 10 -2.35 0.23 -6.05
C ALA A 10 -3.70 -0.17 -5.42
N ALA A 11 -4.06 0.42 -4.29
CA ALA A 11 -5.35 0.23 -3.65
C ALA A 11 -6.50 0.74 -4.53
N HIS A 12 -6.40 2.00 -4.98
CA HIS A 12 -7.43 2.62 -5.80
C HIS A 12 -7.64 1.87 -7.12
N GLY A 13 -6.55 1.48 -7.80
CA GLY A 13 -6.63 0.67 -9.01
C GLY A 13 -7.30 -0.69 -8.76
N ALA A 14 -6.94 -1.40 -7.68
CA ALA A 14 -7.56 -2.68 -7.33
C ALA A 14 -9.07 -2.57 -7.00
N ALA A 15 -9.47 -1.49 -6.32
CA ALA A 15 -10.88 -1.23 -6.03
C ALA A 15 -11.68 -1.00 -7.32
N ASP A 16 -11.14 -0.21 -8.24
CA ASP A 16 -11.76 0.07 -9.54
C ASP A 16 -11.86 -1.21 -10.40
N THR A 17 -10.81 -2.06 -10.41
CA THR A 17 -10.87 -3.39 -11.07
C THR A 17 -11.99 -4.26 -10.48
N THR A 18 -12.20 -4.22 -9.16
CA THR A 18 -13.27 -5.01 -8.51
C THR A 18 -14.66 -4.51 -8.94
N GLN A 19 -14.83 -3.20 -9.12
CA GLN A 19 -16.06 -2.61 -9.64
C GLN A 19 -16.36 -3.03 -11.08
N TRP A 20 -15.36 -3.29 -11.92
CA TRP A 20 -15.62 -3.81 -13.28
C TRP A 20 -16.27 -5.18 -13.29
N VAL A 21 -15.84 -6.08 -12.39
CA VAL A 21 -16.41 -7.43 -12.29
C VAL A 21 -17.90 -7.36 -11.98
N ILE A 22 -18.33 -6.29 -11.31
CA ILE A 22 -19.71 -6.06 -10.88
C ILE A 22 -20.51 -5.23 -11.91
N LEU A 23 -19.92 -4.19 -12.50
CA LEU A 23 -20.62 -3.19 -13.34
C LEU A 23 -20.41 -3.38 -14.85
N GLY A 24 -19.44 -4.20 -15.29
CA GLY A 24 -19.20 -4.49 -16.70
C GLY A 24 -18.42 -3.41 -17.45
N ASP A 25 -18.82 -3.11 -18.70
CA ASP A 25 -18.09 -2.28 -19.67
C ASP A 25 -18.09 -0.76 -19.39
N THR A 26 -18.75 -0.32 -18.32
CA THR A 26 -18.91 1.09 -17.94
C THR A 26 -17.75 1.63 -17.08
N ALA A 27 -16.79 0.80 -16.70
CA ALA A 27 -15.70 1.18 -15.80
C ALA A 27 -14.36 1.41 -16.54
N ASP A 28 -13.53 2.33 -16.03
CA ASP A 28 -12.31 2.80 -16.71
C ASP A 28 -11.24 1.72 -16.76
N ARG A 29 -11.07 1.12 -17.96
CA ARG A 29 -10.27 -0.08 -18.07
C ARG A 29 -8.77 0.14 -17.91
N LEU A 30 -8.33 1.15 -18.61
CA LEU A 30 -6.91 1.44 -18.74
C LEU A 30 -6.42 2.18 -17.51
N GLY A 31 -7.23 3.10 -16.95
CA GLY A 31 -6.90 3.84 -15.74
C GLY A 31 -6.52 2.94 -14.57
N SER A 32 -7.39 2.01 -14.21
CA SER A 32 -7.15 1.04 -13.11
C SER A 32 -5.88 0.21 -13.32
N THR A 33 -5.64 -0.28 -14.54
CA THR A 33 -4.41 -1.04 -14.87
C THR A 33 -3.15 -0.20 -14.66
N PHE A 34 -3.15 1.06 -15.13
CA PHE A 34 -2.03 1.97 -14.93
C PHE A 34 -1.80 2.30 -13.46
N GLN A 35 -2.85 2.46 -12.67
CA GLN A 35 -2.75 2.71 -11.23
C GLN A 35 -2.13 1.51 -10.47
N ILE A 36 -2.55 0.28 -10.79
CA ILE A 36 -1.97 -0.93 -10.20
C ILE A 36 -0.50 -1.05 -10.57
N LEU A 37 -0.16 -0.96 -11.87
CA LEU A 37 1.22 -1.07 -12.34
C LEU A 37 2.10 0.05 -11.78
N GLY A 38 1.58 1.27 -11.74
CA GLY A 38 2.26 2.42 -11.15
C GLY A 38 2.52 2.25 -9.66
N GLY A 39 1.50 1.87 -8.89
CA GLY A 39 1.63 1.60 -7.46
C GLY A 39 2.60 0.46 -7.16
N ALA A 40 2.52 -0.65 -7.92
CA ALA A 40 3.45 -1.76 -7.82
C ALA A 40 4.89 -1.34 -8.15
N ALA A 41 5.09 -0.56 -9.23
CA ALA A 41 6.40 -0.06 -9.62
C ALA A 41 7.00 0.85 -8.53
N LEU A 42 6.20 1.71 -7.89
CA LEU A 42 6.66 2.53 -6.78
C LEU A 42 7.05 1.69 -5.55
N LEU A 43 6.29 0.65 -5.22
CA LEU A 43 6.63 -0.25 -4.11
C LEU A 43 7.89 -1.07 -4.42
N LEU A 44 8.03 -1.56 -5.64
CA LEU A 44 9.25 -2.24 -6.11
C LEU A 44 10.46 -1.30 -6.11
N LEU A 45 10.27 -0.02 -6.47
CA LEU A 45 11.32 0.99 -6.34
C LEU A 45 11.76 1.16 -4.89
N VAL A 46 10.82 1.25 -3.94
CA VAL A 46 11.14 1.33 -2.50
C VAL A 46 11.87 0.07 -2.02
N ALA A 47 11.48 -1.11 -2.50
CA ALA A 47 12.17 -2.36 -2.22
C ALA A 47 13.60 -2.36 -2.80
N ALA A 48 13.78 -1.93 -4.05
CA ALA A 48 15.09 -1.83 -4.69
C ALA A 48 16.02 -0.84 -3.98
N LEU A 49 15.46 0.24 -3.42
CA LEU A 49 16.20 1.19 -2.60
C LEU A 49 16.81 0.55 -1.34
N ALA A 50 16.39 -0.65 -0.91
CA ALA A 50 17.06 -1.39 0.16
C ALA A 50 18.54 -1.65 -0.15
N ALA A 51 18.93 -1.73 -1.43
CA ALA A 51 20.33 -1.86 -1.81
C ALA A 51 21.18 -0.63 -1.43
N TYR A 52 20.57 0.55 -1.28
CA TYR A 52 21.21 1.84 -1.00
C TYR A 52 20.90 2.37 0.41
N SER A 53 19.66 2.21 0.89
CA SER A 53 19.22 2.60 2.23
C SER A 53 18.35 1.49 2.87
N PRO A 54 18.98 0.41 3.35
CA PRO A 54 18.26 -0.71 3.97
C PRO A 54 17.38 -0.26 5.14
N VAL A 55 17.93 0.60 6.02
CA VAL A 55 17.21 1.15 7.18
C VAL A 55 16.01 1.98 6.74
N GLY A 56 16.16 2.80 5.69
CA GLY A 56 15.06 3.58 5.14
C GLY A 56 13.93 2.69 4.62
N THR A 57 14.26 1.60 3.94
CA THR A 57 13.27 0.63 3.45
C THR A 57 12.57 -0.11 4.59
N ILE A 58 13.29 -0.48 5.67
CA ILE A 58 12.69 -1.08 6.87
C ILE A 58 11.70 -0.10 7.50
N VAL A 59 12.11 1.14 7.75
CA VAL A 59 11.25 2.17 8.36
C VAL A 59 10.01 2.42 7.48
N ALA A 60 10.18 2.45 6.16
CA ALA A 60 9.06 2.60 5.24
C ALA A 60 8.05 1.45 5.36
N GLY A 61 8.53 0.19 5.38
CA GLY A 61 7.68 -0.99 5.54
C GLY A 61 6.99 -1.04 6.90
N LEU A 62 7.69 -0.63 7.97
CA LEU A 62 7.13 -0.55 9.31
C LEU A 62 6.02 0.50 9.39
N VAL A 63 6.35 1.76 9.10
CA VAL A 63 5.46 2.92 9.30
C VAL A 63 4.21 2.84 8.44
N TRP A 64 4.35 2.41 7.18
CA TRP A 64 3.25 2.45 6.21
C TRP A 64 2.57 1.11 5.97
N GLY A 65 3.08 0.01 6.51
CA GLY A 65 2.53 -1.32 6.28
C GLY A 65 2.30 -2.14 7.55
N VAL A 66 3.39 -2.50 8.24
CA VAL A 66 3.32 -3.40 9.41
C VAL A 66 2.55 -2.75 10.56
N PHE A 67 2.91 -1.52 10.95
CA PHE A 67 2.22 -0.83 12.05
C PHE A 67 0.74 -0.61 11.75
N PRO A 68 0.33 -0.02 10.61
CA PRO A 68 -1.08 0.14 10.27
C PRO A 68 -1.85 -1.19 10.28
N GLY A 69 -1.25 -2.27 9.77
CA GLY A 69 -1.84 -3.60 9.79
C GLY A 69 -2.05 -4.15 11.21
N ILE A 70 -1.04 -4.03 12.07
CA ILE A 70 -1.14 -4.46 13.49
C ILE A 70 -2.18 -3.62 14.23
N VAL A 71 -2.18 -2.31 14.03
CA VAL A 71 -3.16 -1.40 14.67
C VAL A 71 -4.57 -1.77 14.23
N TYR A 72 -4.79 -2.10 12.96
CA TYR A 72 -6.08 -2.62 12.48
C TYR A 72 -6.51 -3.90 13.18
N PHE A 73 -5.60 -4.87 13.35
CA PHE A 73 -5.92 -6.13 14.02
C PHE A 73 -6.33 -5.93 15.49
N LEU A 74 -5.77 -4.93 16.16
CA LEU A 74 -6.04 -4.66 17.58
C LEU A 74 -7.19 -3.67 17.80
N PHE A 75 -7.31 -2.68 16.90
CA PHE A 75 -8.20 -1.53 17.03
C PHE A 75 -8.79 -1.16 15.65
N PRO A 76 -9.70 -1.98 15.09
CA PRO A 76 -10.21 -1.78 13.74
C PRO A 76 -10.95 -0.45 13.58
N ASP A 77 -11.83 -0.09 14.54
CA ASP A 77 -12.62 1.13 14.49
C ASP A 77 -11.75 2.40 14.54
N ASP A 78 -10.75 2.42 15.42
CA ASP A 78 -9.80 3.53 15.51
C ASP A 78 -8.93 3.65 14.26
N THR A 79 -8.54 2.52 13.66
CA THR A 79 -7.77 2.52 12.41
C THR A 79 -8.58 3.17 11.30
N PHE A 80 -9.86 2.82 11.18
CA PHE A 80 -10.73 3.41 10.17
C PHE A 80 -10.95 4.90 10.40
N ARG A 81 -11.15 5.31 11.65
CA ARG A 81 -11.22 6.73 12.01
C ARG A 81 -9.95 7.49 11.62
N LEU A 82 -8.78 6.91 11.88
CA LEU A 82 -7.49 7.51 11.48
C LEU A 82 -7.36 7.66 9.96
N ILE A 83 -7.81 6.67 9.19
CA ILE A 83 -7.83 6.74 7.72
C ILE A 83 -8.79 7.83 7.24
N ASP A 84 -9.94 7.98 7.89
CA ASP A 84 -10.94 8.99 7.55
C ASP A 84 -10.49 10.42 7.90
N GLU A 85 -9.62 10.57 8.91
CA GLU A 85 -9.02 11.85 9.31
C GLU A 85 -7.86 12.29 8.39
N LEU A 86 -7.37 11.42 7.48
CA LEU A 86 -6.27 11.78 6.58
C LEU A 86 -6.69 12.88 5.60
N PRO A 87 -6.04 14.05 5.63
CA PRO A 87 -6.30 15.11 4.66
C PRO A 87 -5.83 14.66 3.28
N LEU A 88 -6.47 15.19 2.23
CA LEU A 88 -6.10 14.97 0.81
C LEU A 88 -6.44 13.59 0.22
N LEU A 89 -7.03 12.66 0.98
CA LEU A 89 -7.60 11.43 0.40
C LEU A 89 -9.00 11.72 -0.17
N SER A 90 -9.18 11.45 -1.46
CA SER A 90 -10.51 11.40 -2.07
C SER A 90 -11.35 10.30 -1.41
N ALA A 91 -12.68 10.42 -1.50
CA ALA A 91 -13.59 9.42 -0.92
C ALA A 91 -13.35 8.01 -1.50
N GLU A 92 -13.04 7.92 -2.80
CA GLU A 92 -12.77 6.67 -3.50
C GLU A 92 -11.45 6.03 -3.06
N THR A 93 -10.36 6.81 -2.98
CA THR A 93 -9.07 6.30 -2.51
C THR A 93 -9.15 5.87 -1.06
N ARG A 94 -9.93 6.57 -0.24
CA ARG A 94 -10.18 6.21 1.16
C ARG A 94 -10.87 4.85 1.28
N LEU A 95 -11.96 4.63 0.54
CA LEU A 95 -12.64 3.33 0.49
C LEU A 95 -11.69 2.21 0.03
N ALA A 96 -10.87 2.49 -0.97
CA ALA A 96 -9.90 1.54 -1.49
C ALA A 96 -8.83 1.16 -0.44
N VAL A 97 -8.31 2.15 0.30
CA VAL A 97 -7.37 1.93 1.40
C VAL A 97 -8.03 1.11 2.52
N HIS A 98 -9.28 1.39 2.88
CA HIS A 98 -10.05 0.57 3.82
C HIS A 98 -10.10 -0.90 3.38
N ALA A 99 -10.45 -1.17 2.11
CA ALA A 99 -10.49 -2.52 1.57
C ALA A 99 -9.13 -3.24 1.63
N TRP A 100 -8.04 -2.51 1.38
CA TRP A 100 -6.68 -3.02 1.44
C TRP A 100 -6.15 -3.26 2.86
N VAL A 101 -6.66 -2.51 3.84
CA VAL A 101 -6.45 -2.81 5.26
C VAL A 101 -7.17 -4.10 5.62
N ILE A 102 -8.46 -4.20 5.28
CA ILE A 102 -9.32 -5.36 5.59
C ILE A 102 -8.74 -6.64 5.00
N ASN A 103 -8.29 -6.62 3.74
CA ASN A 103 -7.74 -7.82 3.09
C ASN A 103 -6.28 -8.12 3.49
N GLY A 104 -5.64 -7.29 4.32
CA GLY A 104 -4.26 -7.47 4.77
C GLY A 104 -3.17 -7.09 3.76
N SER A 105 -3.52 -6.48 2.62
CA SER A 105 -2.55 -6.10 1.57
C SER A 105 -1.55 -5.05 2.06
N ILE A 106 -1.99 -4.08 2.88
CA ILE A 106 -1.09 -3.08 3.49
C ILE A 106 -0.08 -3.75 4.40
N PHE A 107 -0.53 -4.68 5.25
CA PHE A 107 0.35 -5.44 6.13
C PHE A 107 1.37 -6.25 5.34
N LEU A 108 0.90 -7.01 4.33
CA LEU A 108 1.75 -7.83 3.47
C LEU A 108 2.82 -6.99 2.75
N ALA A 109 2.44 -5.85 2.15
CA ALA A 109 3.38 -4.92 1.53
C ALA A 109 4.42 -4.42 2.53
N GLY A 110 4.01 -4.10 3.76
CA GLY A 110 4.90 -3.72 4.85
C GLY A 110 5.94 -4.79 5.18
N VAL A 111 5.48 -6.03 5.37
CA VAL A 111 6.36 -7.18 5.67
C VAL A 111 7.36 -7.41 4.55
N LEU A 112 6.92 -7.34 3.28
CA LEU A 112 7.79 -7.49 2.12
C LEU A 112 8.88 -6.40 2.05
N LEU A 113 8.52 -5.15 2.34
CA LEU A 113 9.49 -4.05 2.40
C LEU A 113 10.47 -4.21 3.56
N VAL A 114 10.01 -4.60 4.75
CA VAL A 114 10.89 -4.91 5.88
C VAL A 114 11.86 -6.03 5.50
N GLY A 115 11.36 -7.12 4.88
CA GLY A 115 12.18 -8.22 4.39
C GLY A 115 13.23 -7.77 3.37
N ALA A 116 12.86 -6.90 2.41
CA ALA A 116 13.80 -6.32 1.44
C ALA A 116 14.90 -5.51 2.14
N GLY A 117 14.55 -4.70 3.14
CA GLY A 117 15.51 -3.94 3.93
C GLY A 117 16.44 -4.82 4.78
N ILE A 118 15.94 -5.90 5.37
CA ILE A 118 16.77 -6.89 6.08
C ILE A 118 17.74 -7.55 5.10
N ALA A 119 17.25 -8.03 3.96
CA ALA A 119 18.10 -8.64 2.92
C ALA A 119 19.18 -7.67 2.42
N GLY A 120 18.84 -6.40 2.22
CA GLY A 120 19.79 -5.34 1.85
C GLY A 120 20.85 -5.08 2.92
N THR A 121 20.49 -5.19 4.20
CA THR A 121 21.44 -5.08 5.33
C THR A 121 22.39 -6.26 5.38
N LEU A 122 21.88 -7.48 5.20
CA LEU A 122 22.67 -8.71 5.22
C LEU A 122 23.65 -8.78 4.04
N ARG A 123 23.24 -8.35 2.83
CA ARG A 123 24.11 -8.32 1.65
C ARG A 123 25.36 -7.44 1.81
N ARG A 124 25.33 -6.48 2.74
CA ARG A 124 26.45 -5.55 3.00
C ARG A 124 27.43 -6.07 4.05
N ARG A 125 27.10 -7.16 4.74
CA ARG A 125 28.00 -7.84 5.68
C ARG A 125 28.73 -8.96 4.98
#